data_AF-A0A3S4HNA2-F1
#
_entry.id   AF-A0A3S4HNA2-F1
#
_cell.length_a   1.000
_cell.length_b   1.000
_cell.length_c   1.000
_cell.angle_alpha   90.00
_cell.angle_beta   90.00
_cell.angle_gamma   90.00
#
_symmetry.space_group_name_H-M   'P 1'
#
loop_
_entity.id
_entity.type
_entity.pdbx_description
1 polymer ?
#
loop_
_entity_poly.entity_id
_entity_poly.type
_entity_poly.pdbx_seq_one_letter_code
_entity_poly.pdbx_strand_id
1 'polypeptide(L)'
;MRTIAICLLPLLLSACGDKGSEDLKQWMANSSLGLRGQIEPLPQVQTYKPFNYQAYDLTDPFNPQKLQAGKQQNAANAPDLKRPREALENYDLDKLAMVGTIRRGGAVYALIRTPEGRSTGCSRAITWASTSARSPRSAMRRCSLPKPSKT
;
A
#
# COMPACT_ATOMS: atom_id res chain seq x y z
N MET A 1 -38.18 -67.77 37.41
CA MET A 1 -38.12 -67.23 36.03
C MET A 1 -37.96 -65.71 36.02
N ARG A 2 -38.88 -64.92 36.63
CA ARG A 2 -38.80 -63.44 36.66
C ARG A 2 -37.67 -62.86 37.52
N THR A 3 -37.31 -63.50 38.63
CA THR A 3 -36.21 -63.06 39.53
C THR A 3 -34.82 -63.21 38.91
N ILE A 4 -34.62 -64.23 38.07
CA ILE A 4 -33.36 -64.46 37.35
C ILE A 4 -33.14 -63.34 36.31
N ALA A 5 -34.20 -62.92 35.61
CA ALA A 5 -34.14 -61.83 34.63
C ALA A 5 -33.81 -60.46 35.26
N ILE A 6 -34.27 -60.21 36.48
CA ILE A 6 -34.01 -58.95 37.20
C ILE A 6 -32.55 -58.86 37.67
N CYS A 7 -31.95 -59.98 38.12
CA CYS A 7 -30.53 -60.01 38.51
C CYS A 7 -29.57 -60.02 37.31
N LEU A 8 -30.01 -60.51 36.14
CA LEU A 8 -29.18 -60.52 34.93
C LEU A 8 -29.00 -59.11 34.34
N LEU A 9 -30.02 -58.25 34.47
CA LEU A 9 -30.05 -56.91 33.87
C LEU A 9 -28.87 -56.00 34.28
N PRO A 10 -28.49 -55.83 35.57
CA PRO A 10 -27.34 -55.01 35.93
C PRO A 10 -25.99 -55.59 35.48
N LEU A 11 -25.88 -56.92 35.32
CA LEU A 11 -24.67 -57.56 34.78
C LEU A 11 -24.46 -57.27 33.29
N LEU A 12 -25.54 -57.13 32.51
CA LEU A 12 -25.42 -56.74 31.11
C LEU A 12 -25.09 -55.24 30.93
N LEU A 13 -25.44 -54.39 31.92
CA LEU A 13 -25.10 -52.96 31.87
C LEU A 13 -23.62 -52.68 32.19
N SER A 14 -22.94 -53.51 33.00
CA SER A 14 -21.51 -53.31 33.31
C SER A 14 -20.56 -53.65 32.16
N ALA A 15 -21.04 -54.31 31.11
CA ALA A 15 -20.30 -54.54 29.87
C ALA A 15 -20.15 -53.29 28.99
N CYS A 16 -20.98 -52.27 29.22
CA CYS A 16 -20.88 -50.95 28.57
C CYS A 16 -20.04 -49.96 29.43
N GLY A 17 -19.06 -50.48 30.16
CA GLY A 17 -18.10 -49.71 30.96
C GLY A 17 -16.84 -49.43 30.15
N ASP A 18 -16.58 -48.16 29.90
CA ASP A 18 -15.45 -47.55 29.20
C ASP A 18 -14.11 -48.32 29.31
N LYS A 19 -13.77 -49.09 28.26
CA LYS A 19 -12.44 -49.66 28.01
C LYS A 19 -11.66 -48.85 26.95
N GLY A 20 -12.19 -47.72 26.49
CA GLY A 20 -11.64 -46.96 25.36
C GLY A 20 -10.66 -45.85 25.77
N SER A 21 -10.60 -45.51 27.06
CA SER A 21 -9.78 -44.40 27.54
C SER A 21 -8.30 -44.76 27.79
N GLU A 22 -7.91 -46.04 27.74
CA GLU A 22 -6.51 -46.48 27.86
C GLU A 22 -5.67 -46.00 26.67
N ASP A 23 -6.19 -46.17 25.45
CA ASP A 23 -5.53 -45.75 24.21
C ASP A 23 -5.39 -44.22 24.15
N LEU A 24 -6.43 -43.49 24.57
CA LEU A 24 -6.37 -42.03 24.69
C LEU A 24 -5.33 -41.58 25.72
N LYS A 25 -5.25 -42.24 26.88
CA LYS A 25 -4.23 -41.95 27.90
C LYS A 25 -2.82 -42.23 27.39
N GLN A 26 -2.64 -43.34 26.68
CA GLN A 26 -1.36 -43.73 26.11
C GLN A 26 -0.95 -42.79 24.96
N TRP A 27 -1.90 -42.37 24.13
CA TRP A 27 -1.68 -41.36 23.09
C TRP A 27 -1.32 -40.00 23.69
N MET A 28 -2.01 -39.56 24.74
CA MET A 28 -1.68 -38.31 25.45
C MET A 28 -0.27 -38.36 26.06
N ALA A 29 0.08 -39.47 26.72
CA ALA A 29 1.41 -39.66 27.27
C ALA A 29 2.49 -39.60 26.18
N ASN A 30 2.31 -40.34 25.09
CA ASN A 30 3.25 -40.37 23.97
C ASN A 30 3.36 -39.01 23.25
N SER A 31 2.25 -38.31 23.06
CA SER A 31 2.22 -37.00 22.39
C SER A 31 2.86 -35.89 23.23
N SER A 32 2.83 -36.02 24.56
CA SER A 32 3.41 -35.02 25.47
C SER A 32 4.94 -35.04 25.52
N LEU A 33 5.59 -36.16 25.16
CA LEU A 33 7.04 -36.34 25.28
C LEU A 33 7.86 -35.45 24.33
N GLY A 34 7.28 -35.06 23.18
CA GLY A 34 7.93 -34.21 22.18
C GLY A 34 7.66 -32.70 22.34
N LEU A 35 6.79 -32.29 23.27
CA LEU A 35 6.30 -30.91 23.38
C LEU A 35 7.18 -30.02 24.27
N ARG A 36 8.44 -30.39 24.51
CA ARG A 36 9.43 -29.45 25.04
C ARG A 36 9.75 -28.46 23.92
N GLY A 37 8.94 -27.40 23.82
CA GLY A 37 9.21 -26.29 22.94
C GLY A 37 10.65 -25.85 23.14
N GLN A 38 11.45 -25.94 22.09
CA GLN A 38 12.74 -25.27 22.04
C GLN A 38 12.40 -23.78 22.10
N ILE A 39 12.48 -23.21 23.30
CA ILE A 39 12.32 -21.78 23.49
C ILE A 39 13.61 -21.20 22.92
N GLU A 40 13.51 -20.61 21.73
CA GLU A 40 14.60 -19.85 21.17
C GLU A 40 15.08 -18.87 22.25
N PRO A 41 16.39 -18.88 22.58
CA PRO A 41 16.90 -18.03 23.63
C PRO A 41 16.56 -16.58 23.31
N LEU A 42 16.24 -15.81 24.34
CA LEU A 42 15.92 -14.39 24.15
C LEU A 42 17.06 -13.74 23.38
N PRO A 43 16.75 -12.95 22.32
CA PRO A 43 17.78 -12.26 21.56
C PRO A 43 18.59 -11.40 22.53
N GLN A 44 19.91 -11.47 22.42
CA GLN A 44 20.78 -10.67 23.26
C GLN A 44 20.50 -9.20 23.00
N VAL A 45 20.28 -8.45 24.07
CA VAL A 45 20.11 -6.99 24.01
C VAL A 45 21.38 -6.41 23.41
N GLN A 46 21.27 -5.91 22.19
CA GLN A 46 22.41 -5.29 21.53
C GLN A 46 22.78 -4.02 22.28
N THR A 47 24.04 -3.92 22.70
CA THR A 47 24.54 -2.69 23.33
C THR A 47 24.45 -1.55 22.34
N TYR A 48 23.93 -0.41 22.79
CA TYR A 48 23.89 0.82 22.00
C TYR A 48 25.31 1.18 21.55
N LYS A 49 25.54 1.19 20.23
CA LYS A 49 26.76 1.69 19.63
C LYS A 49 26.51 3.14 19.22
N PRO A 50 27.16 4.13 19.86
CA PRO A 50 27.00 5.51 19.44
C PRO A 50 27.52 5.66 18.01
N PHE A 51 26.64 6.11 17.11
CA PHE A 51 27.05 6.48 15.78
C PHE A 51 27.64 7.89 15.84
N ASN A 52 28.93 8.03 15.55
CA ASN A 52 29.56 9.35 15.45
C ASN A 52 29.18 9.97 14.10
N TYR A 53 28.45 11.08 14.15
CA TYR A 53 28.04 11.80 12.95
C TYR A 53 29.23 12.60 12.40
N GLN A 54 29.92 12.06 11.38
CA GLN A 54 31.11 12.67 10.78
C GLN A 54 30.79 13.72 9.70
N ALA A 55 29.56 14.23 9.61
CA ALA A 55 29.19 15.18 8.55
C ALA A 55 29.54 16.64 8.87
N TYR A 56 30.24 16.92 9.97
CA TYR A 56 30.74 18.26 10.29
C TYR A 56 31.79 18.76 9.30
N ASP A 57 32.56 17.85 8.70
CA ASP A 57 33.57 18.17 7.68
C ASP A 57 32.99 18.20 6.26
N LEU A 58 31.72 17.78 6.09
CA LEU A 58 31.05 17.85 4.80
C LEU A 58 30.55 19.27 4.55
N THR A 59 30.69 19.73 3.31
CA THR A 59 30.12 21.02 2.91
C THR A 59 28.60 20.99 3.09
N ASP A 60 28.06 22.01 3.77
CA ASP A 60 26.61 22.16 3.97
C ASP A 60 25.87 22.11 2.62
N PRO A 61 24.96 21.13 2.42
CA PRO A 61 24.18 21.01 1.19
C PRO A 61 23.22 22.19 0.96
N PHE A 62 22.93 23.00 1.99
CA PHE A 62 22.03 24.16 1.91
C PHE A 62 22.76 25.50 1.89
N ASN A 63 24.09 25.51 1.70
CA ASN A 63 24.84 26.75 1.58
C ASN A 63 24.29 27.59 0.39
N PRO A 64 23.83 28.83 0.64
CA PRO A 64 23.16 29.64 -0.37
C PRO A 64 24.02 29.92 -1.61
N GLN A 65 25.35 29.99 -1.46
CA GLN A 65 26.27 30.19 -2.59
C GLN A 65 26.28 28.98 -3.54
N LYS A 66 26.25 27.76 -3.00
CA LYS A 66 26.17 26.52 -3.80
C LYS A 66 24.79 26.36 -4.45
N LEU A 67 23.72 26.73 -3.76
CA LEU A 67 22.36 26.70 -4.33
C LEU A 67 22.21 27.65 -5.53
N GLN A 68 22.84 28.82 -5.47
CA GLN A 68 22.86 29.75 -6.61
C GLN A 68 23.65 29.21 -7.80
N ALA A 69 24.80 28.57 -7.55
CA ALA A 69 25.59 27.92 -8.60
C ALA A 69 24.84 26.75 -9.26
N GLY A 70 24.14 25.92 -8.47
CA GLY A 70 23.32 24.81 -8.97
C GLY A 70 22.10 25.25 -9.79
N LYS A 71 21.50 26.40 -9.47
CA LYS A 71 20.40 26.98 -10.28
C LYS A 71 20.83 27.34 -11.70
N GLN A 72 22.08 27.79 -11.88
CA GLN A 72 22.58 28.14 -13.21
C GLN A 72 22.95 26.91 -14.04
N GLN A 73 23.41 25.83 -13.40
CA GLN A 73 23.80 24.59 -14.08
C GLN A 73 22.60 23.74 -14.55
N ASN A 74 21.43 23.88 -13.91
CA ASN A 74 20.21 23.13 -14.24
C ASN A 74 19.29 23.84 -15.27
N ALA A 75 19.82 24.75 -16.08
CA ALA A 75 19.05 25.47 -17.10
C ALA A 75 18.34 24.54 -18.11
N ALA A 76 18.85 23.32 -18.32
CA ALA A 76 18.23 22.32 -19.20
C ALA A 76 16.89 21.78 -18.66
N ASN A 77 16.70 21.75 -17.34
CA ASN A 77 15.48 21.26 -16.68
C ASN A 77 14.65 22.41 -16.05
N ALA A 78 14.94 23.65 -16.42
CA ALA A 78 14.21 24.81 -15.93
C ALA A 78 12.80 24.87 -16.57
N PRO A 79 11.77 25.28 -15.82
CA PRO A 79 10.45 25.54 -16.39
C PRO A 79 10.52 26.63 -17.47
N ASP A 80 9.87 26.40 -18.61
CA ASP A 80 9.68 27.44 -19.62
C ASP A 80 8.70 28.49 -19.08
N LEU A 81 9.20 29.67 -18.72
CA LEU A 81 8.42 30.80 -18.24
C LEU A 81 7.86 31.68 -19.37
N LYS A 82 8.28 31.46 -20.61
CA LYS A 82 7.84 32.25 -21.77
C LYS A 82 6.54 31.70 -22.36
N ARG A 83 6.18 30.45 -22.07
CA ARG A 83 4.90 29.87 -22.50
C ARG A 83 3.72 30.48 -21.73
N PRO A 84 2.53 30.63 -22.35
CA PRO A 84 1.31 30.96 -21.62
C PRO A 84 0.99 29.88 -20.58
N ARG A 85 0.56 30.32 -19.38
CA ARG A 85 0.13 29.41 -18.30
C ARG A 85 -1.16 28.70 -18.68
N GLU A 86 -1.25 27.42 -18.35
CA GLU A 86 -2.46 26.63 -18.54
C GLU A 86 -3.47 26.86 -17.40
N ALA A 87 -4.74 26.50 -17.61
CA ALA A 87 -5.80 26.80 -16.65
C ALA A 87 -5.58 26.17 -15.25
N LEU A 88 -4.95 24.99 -15.19
CA LEU A 88 -4.65 24.30 -13.93
C LEU A 88 -3.41 24.86 -13.21
N GLU A 89 -2.59 25.68 -13.87
CA GLU A 89 -1.42 26.32 -13.27
C GLU A 89 -1.75 27.57 -12.47
N ASN A 90 -3.01 28.01 -12.51
CA ASN A 90 -3.51 29.10 -11.67
C ASN A 90 -3.86 28.64 -10.25
N TYR A 91 -3.77 27.34 -9.97
CA TYR A 91 -4.05 26.75 -8.67
C TYR A 91 -2.79 26.11 -8.11
N ASP A 92 -2.64 26.18 -6.79
CA ASP A 92 -1.61 25.45 -6.09
C ASP A 92 -1.88 23.94 -6.17
N LEU A 93 -0.81 23.15 -6.30
CA LEU A 93 -0.91 21.69 -6.53
C LEU A 93 -1.58 20.95 -5.36
N ASP A 94 -1.43 21.47 -4.14
CA ASP A 94 -2.03 20.94 -2.90
C ASP A 94 -3.56 21.08 -2.86
N LYS A 95 -4.11 22.08 -3.56
CA LYS A 95 -5.55 22.33 -3.67
C LYS A 95 -6.22 21.52 -4.77
N LEU A 96 -5.45 20.83 -5.61
CA LEU A 96 -5.96 20.02 -6.70
C LEU A 96 -6.17 18.57 -6.26
N ALA A 97 -7.35 18.01 -6.54
CA ALA A 97 -7.67 16.61 -6.24
C ALA A 97 -7.91 15.81 -7.53
N MET A 98 -7.24 14.66 -7.69
CA MET A 98 -7.51 13.72 -8.80
C MET A 98 -8.78 12.92 -8.49
N VAL A 99 -9.79 13.01 -9.36
CA VAL A 99 -11.11 12.37 -9.16
C VAL A 99 -11.24 11.07 -9.94
N GLY A 100 -10.50 10.92 -11.04
CA GLY A 100 -10.52 9.70 -11.84
C GLY A 100 -9.81 9.86 -13.17
N THR A 101 -9.99 8.89 -14.06
CA THR A 101 -9.40 8.89 -15.41
C THR A 101 -10.43 8.56 -16.47
N ILE A 102 -10.34 9.17 -17.64
CA ILE A 102 -11.14 8.83 -18.82
C ILE A 102 -10.24 8.40 -19.97
N ARG A 103 -10.69 7.42 -20.76
CA ARG A 103 -9.97 6.97 -21.97
C ARG A 103 -10.73 7.42 -23.21
N ARG A 104 -10.08 8.16 -24.10
CA ARG A 104 -10.67 8.60 -25.37
C ARG A 104 -9.63 8.62 -26.48
N GLY A 105 -9.94 7.96 -27.59
CA GLY A 105 -9.05 7.92 -28.77
C GLY A 105 -7.67 7.33 -28.47
N GLY A 106 -7.61 6.26 -27.69
CA GLY A 106 -6.35 5.61 -27.29
C GLY A 106 -5.54 6.35 -26.21
N ALA A 107 -5.90 7.58 -25.85
CA ALA A 107 -5.24 8.35 -24.81
C ALA A 107 -6.02 8.30 -23.48
N VAL A 108 -5.28 8.26 -22.36
CA VAL A 108 -5.81 8.37 -21.00
C VAL A 108 -5.70 9.83 -20.54
N TYR A 109 -6.76 10.35 -19.93
CA TYR A 109 -6.81 11.69 -19.35
C TYR A 109 -7.16 11.59 -17.87
N ALA A 110 -6.54 12.41 -17.03
CA ALA A 110 -6.90 12.54 -15.62
C ALA A 110 -7.95 13.64 -15.44
N LEU A 111 -8.96 13.36 -14.61
CA LEU A 111 -9.97 14.30 -14.17
C LEU A 111 -9.50 14.93 -12.86
N ILE A 112 -9.31 16.26 -12.87
CA ILE A 112 -8.83 17.02 -11.72
C ILE A 112 -9.93 17.97 -11.24
N ARG A 113 -10.18 17.99 -9.93
CA ARG A 113 -11.09 18.90 -9.25
C ARG A 113 -10.30 20.06 -8.65
N THR A 114 -10.73 21.28 -8.97
CA THR A 114 -10.21 22.51 -8.36
C THR A 114 -10.94 22.81 -7.04
N PRO A 115 -10.37 23.64 -6.15
CA PRO A 115 -11.01 24.01 -4.88
C PRO A 115 -12.38 24.69 -5.06
N GLU A 116 -12.58 25.38 -6.19
CA GLU A 116 -13.84 26.01 -6.62
C GLU A 116 -14.98 25.01 -6.92
N GLY A 117 -14.76 23.70 -6.72
CA GLY A 117 -15.75 22.65 -6.95
C GLY A 117 -16.06 22.39 -8.44
N ARG A 118 -15.37 23.08 -9.36
CA ARG A 118 -15.57 22.95 -10.81
C ARG A 118 -14.55 21.97 -11.37
N SER A 119 -14.99 20.84 -11.91
CA SER A 119 -14.17 19.87 -12.65
C SER A 119 -13.68 20.48 -13.97
N THR A 120 -12.65 21.32 -13.88
CA THR A 120 -12.21 22.18 -14.98
C THR A 120 -10.89 21.67 -15.55
N GLY A 121 -10.83 20.44 -16.03
CA GLY A 121 -9.63 19.98 -16.73
C GLY A 121 -9.54 18.49 -16.95
N CYS A 122 -9.34 18.11 -18.22
CA CYS A 122 -8.72 16.85 -18.58
C CYS A 122 -7.26 17.17 -18.91
N SER A 123 -6.33 16.83 -18.02
CA SER A 123 -4.91 16.78 -18.40
C SER A 123 -4.66 15.44 -19.08
N ARG A 124 -3.94 15.45 -20.21
CA ARG A 124 -3.51 14.20 -20.84
C ARG A 124 -2.54 13.53 -19.86
N ALA A 125 -2.81 12.28 -19.48
CA ALA A 125 -1.86 11.52 -18.69
C ALA A 125 -0.59 11.36 -19.54
N ILE A 126 0.53 11.90 -19.05
CA ILE A 126 1.83 11.65 -19.65
C ILE A 126 2.12 10.18 -19.39
N THR A 127 1.94 9.35 -20.42
CA THR A 127 2.34 7.94 -20.37
C THR A 127 3.86 7.88 -20.37
N TRP A 128 4.45 7.42 -19.26
CA TRP A 128 5.89 7.21 -19.09
C TRP A 128 6.43 6.01 -19.88
N ALA A 129 5.81 5.67 -21.01
CA ALA A 129 6.27 4.63 -21.91
C ALA A 129 6.79 5.31 -23.19
N SER A 130 8.10 5.19 -23.41
CA SER A 130 8.88 5.68 -24.56
C SER A 130 9.60 7.01 -24.36
N THR A 131 10.85 6.88 -23.92
CA THR A 131 11.94 7.83 -24.13
C THR A 131 12.16 8.06 -25.62
N SER A 132 11.38 8.94 -26.26
CA SER A 132 11.85 9.58 -27.49
C SER A 132 11.24 10.97 -27.66
N ALA A 133 12.14 11.92 -27.82
CA ALA A 133 11.88 13.33 -27.96
C ALA A 133 11.04 13.62 -29.21
N ARG A 134 9.76 13.93 -29.04
CA ARG A 134 9.02 14.90 -29.86
C ARG A 134 7.74 15.25 -29.14
N SER A 135 7.69 16.44 -28.53
CA SER A 135 6.45 17.04 -28.04
C SER A 135 5.44 17.10 -29.19
N PRO A 136 4.34 16.31 -29.16
CA PRO A 136 3.25 16.59 -30.06
C PRO A 136 2.54 17.80 -29.48
N ARG A 137 2.45 18.89 -30.26
CA ARG A 137 1.58 20.04 -30.00
C ARG A 137 0.19 19.53 -29.60
N SER A 138 -0.01 19.34 -28.31
CA SER A 138 -1.30 18.94 -27.77
C SER A 138 -2.06 20.22 -27.57
N ALA A 139 -2.78 20.62 -28.62
CA ALA A 139 -3.90 21.53 -28.47
C ALA A 139 -4.73 21.02 -27.28
N MET A 140 -4.75 21.80 -26.21
CA MET A 140 -5.67 21.65 -25.08
C MET A 140 -7.09 21.89 -25.62
N ARG A 141 -7.61 20.91 -26.35
CA ARG A 141 -9.00 20.91 -26.77
C ARG A 141 -9.79 20.67 -25.49
N ARG A 142 -10.57 21.67 -25.10
CA ARG A 142 -11.66 21.54 -24.12
C ARG A 142 -12.30 20.18 -24.32
N CYS A 143 -12.15 19.27 -23.34
CA CYS A 143 -13.06 18.15 -23.25
C CYS A 143 -14.41 18.75 -22.87
N SER A 144 -15.19 19.14 -23.88
CA SER A 144 -16.60 19.42 -23.71
C SER A 144 -17.23 18.14 -23.19
N LEU A 145 -17.51 18.11 -21.89
CA LEU A 145 -18.38 17.12 -21.29
C LEU A 145 -19.70 17.15 -22.09
N PRO A 146 -20.24 15.99 -22.52
CA PRO A 146 -21.59 15.98 -23.08
C PRO A 146 -22.53 16.53 -22.01
N LYS A 147 -23.33 17.55 -22.36
CA LYS A 147 -24.37 18.05 -21.45
C LYS A 147 -25.29 16.89 -21.08
N PRO A 148 -25.69 16.74 -19.81
CA PRO A 148 -26.66 15.72 -19.43
C PRO A 148 -27.94 15.94 -20.25
N SER A 149 -28.36 14.91 -20.98
CA SER A 149 -29.66 14.88 -21.64
C SER A 149 -30.72 15.03 -20.55
N LYS A 150 -31.43 16.15 -20.53
CA LYS A 150 -32.66 16.26 -19.75
C LYS A 150 -33.63 15.19 -20.26
N THR A 151 -34.18 14.43 -19.32
CA THR A 151 -35.35 13.57 -19.50
C THR A 151 -36.50 14.37 -20.09
#